data_AF-A0A0P9FLW1-F1
#
_entry.id   AF-A0A0P9FLW1-F1
#
_cell.length_a   1.000
_cell.length_b   1.000
_cell.length_c   1.000
_cell.angle_alpha   90.00
_cell.angle_beta   90.00
_cell.angle_gamma   90.00
#
_symmetry.space_group_name_H-M   'P 1'
#
loop_
_entity.id
_entity.type
_entity.pdbx_description
1 polymer ?
#
loop_
_entity_poly.entity_id
_entity_poly.type
_entity_poly.pdbx_seq_one_letter_code
_entity_poly.pdbx_strand_id
1 'polypeptide(L)'
;MQRNGGSMSTAQPNPRPYFRTPSISPDGQQLVFLYAADLWLAPIGGGGAERITAHRAGNSAPRWSPDGHQLAFSSWRAGPPDVYVPSLDGG
;
A
#
# COMPACT_ATOMS: atom_id res chain seq x y z
N MET A 1 -39.31 -21.11 31.56
CA MET A 1 -38.76 -20.47 30.33
C MET A 1 -37.54 -19.66 30.72
N GLN A 2 -36.32 -20.16 30.48
CA GLN A 2 -35.07 -19.44 30.76
C GLN A 2 -34.44 -19.05 29.42
N ARG A 3 -34.13 -17.75 29.22
CA ARG A 3 -33.46 -17.25 28.01
C ARG A 3 -31.95 -17.29 28.25
N ASN A 4 -31.23 -18.14 27.51
CA ASN A 4 -29.77 -18.13 27.47
C ASN A 4 -29.30 -16.92 26.64
N GLY A 5 -28.81 -15.89 27.33
CA GLY A 5 -28.09 -14.77 26.72
C GLY A 5 -26.68 -15.20 26.35
N GLY A 6 -26.50 -15.69 25.12
CA GLY A 6 -25.18 -15.90 24.53
C GLY A 6 -24.58 -14.57 24.11
N SER A 7 -23.54 -14.11 24.80
CA SER A 7 -22.71 -12.98 24.38
C SER A 7 -22.11 -13.31 23.01
N MET A 8 -22.61 -12.68 21.95
CA MET A 8 -21.95 -12.73 20.64
C MET A 8 -20.65 -11.94 20.75
N SER A 9 -19.54 -12.64 20.92
CA SER A 9 -18.22 -12.08 20.66
C SER A 9 -18.14 -11.77 19.17
N THR A 10 -18.36 -10.52 18.79
CA THR A 10 -18.06 -10.05 17.44
C THR A 10 -16.55 -9.97 17.34
N ALA A 11 -15.90 -11.05 16.93
CA ALA A 11 -14.51 -11.00 16.51
C ALA A 11 -14.42 -9.94 15.40
N GLN A 12 -13.84 -8.78 15.74
CA GLN A 12 -13.65 -7.69 14.81
C GLN A 12 -12.79 -8.25 13.67
N PRO A 13 -13.28 -8.29 12.41
CA PRO A 13 -12.53 -8.88 11.33
C PRO A 13 -11.22 -8.11 11.23
N ASN A 14 -10.13 -8.81 11.53
CA ASN A 14 -8.79 -8.24 11.47
C ASN A 14 -8.61 -7.74 10.03
N PRO A 15 -8.47 -6.43 9.78
CA PRO A 15 -8.51 -5.91 8.43
C PRO A 15 -7.36 -6.55 7.66
N ARG A 16 -7.69 -7.47 6.76
CA ARG A 16 -6.72 -8.04 5.82
C ARG A 16 -6.52 -6.96 4.76
N PRO A 17 -5.37 -6.28 4.74
CA PRO A 17 -5.18 -5.22 3.77
C PRO A 17 -5.22 -5.85 2.37
N TYR A 18 -6.15 -5.36 1.57
CA TYR A 18 -6.35 -5.82 0.20
C TYR A 18 -5.20 -5.31 -0.66
N PHE A 19 -4.62 -6.18 -1.50
CA PHE A 19 -3.78 -5.74 -2.61
C PHE A 19 -4.63 -4.89 -3.54
N ARG A 20 -4.31 -3.60 -3.66
CA ARG A 20 -5.04 -2.66 -4.50
C ARG A 20 -4.07 -1.80 -5.31
N THR A 21 -4.57 -1.34 -6.46
CA THR A 21 -3.91 -0.40 -7.37
C THR A 21 -2.45 -0.76 -7.70
N PRO A 22 -2.16 -1.96 -8.22
CA PRO A 22 -0.82 -2.26 -8.69
C PRO A 22 -0.47 -1.39 -9.90
N SER A 23 0.80 -1.00 -10.02
CA SER A 23 1.35 -0.37 -11.23
C SER A 23 2.68 -1.01 -11.59
N ILE A 24 2.83 -1.42 -12.84
CA ILE A 24 4.06 -2.00 -13.39
C ILE A 24 5.02 -0.85 -13.74
N SER A 25 6.32 -1.05 -13.52
CA SER A 25 7.37 -0.10 -13.93
C SER A 25 7.46 -0.02 -15.46
N PRO A 26 7.95 1.10 -16.03
CA PRO A 26 8.04 1.26 -17.49
C PRO A 26 8.88 0.19 -18.20
N ASP A 27 9.92 -0.33 -17.55
CA ASP A 27 10.78 -1.40 -18.05
C ASP A 27 10.17 -2.82 -17.88
N GLY A 28 9.02 -2.92 -17.24
CA GLY A 28 8.31 -4.17 -16.99
C GLY A 28 8.96 -5.09 -15.95
N GLN A 29 9.96 -4.63 -15.20
CA GLN A 29 10.71 -5.48 -14.25
C GLN A 29 10.13 -5.48 -12.83
N GLN A 30 9.40 -4.44 -12.45
CA GLN A 30 8.90 -4.26 -11.10
C GLN A 30 7.40 -3.93 -11.09
N LEU A 31 6.74 -4.18 -9.97
CA LEU A 31 5.42 -3.65 -9.68
C LEU A 31 5.43 -2.96 -8.32
N VAL A 32 4.73 -1.84 -8.24
CA VAL A 32 4.37 -1.20 -6.98
C VAL A 32 2.95 -1.61 -6.61
N PHE A 33 2.70 -1.89 -5.34
CA PHE A 33 1.36 -2.20 -4.84
C PHE A 33 1.15 -1.68 -3.43
N LEU A 34 -0.11 -1.56 -3.02
CA LEU A 34 -0.45 -1.27 -1.64
C LEU A 34 -0.59 -2.53 -0.80
N TYR A 35 0.05 -2.53 0.36
CA TYR A 35 -0.14 -3.51 1.42
C TYR A 35 0.02 -2.87 2.80
N ALA A 36 -0.93 -3.14 3.69
CA ALA A 36 -1.00 -2.56 5.04
C ALA A 36 -0.89 -1.02 5.08
N ALA A 37 -1.52 -0.34 4.11
CA ALA A 37 -1.48 1.11 3.91
C ALA A 37 -0.12 1.69 3.45
N ASP A 38 0.88 0.85 3.26
CA ASP A 38 2.19 1.20 2.69
C ASP A 38 2.31 0.79 1.23
N LEU A 39 3.23 1.46 0.53
CA LEU A 39 3.67 1.07 -0.79
C LEU A 39 4.81 0.06 -0.69
N TRP A 40 4.73 -0.96 -1.53
CA TRP A 40 5.70 -2.03 -1.65
C TRP A 40 6.11 -2.21 -3.10
N LEU A 41 7.39 -2.49 -3.33
CA LEU A 41 7.95 -2.89 -4.61
C LEU A 41 8.21 -4.39 -4.62
N ALA A 42 7.91 -5.04 -5.73
CA ALA A 42 8.27 -6.44 -5.96
C ALA A 42 8.72 -6.68 -7.41
N PRO A 43 9.64 -7.63 -7.64
CA PRO A 43 9.97 -8.08 -9.00
C PRO A 43 8.77 -8.74 -9.67
N ILE A 44 8.57 -8.47 -10.96
CA ILE A 44 7.52 -9.11 -11.78
C ILE A 44 7.74 -10.63 -11.89
N GLY A 45 9.01 -11.06 -11.91
CA GLY A 45 9.38 -12.48 -11.90
C GLY A 45 9.12 -13.21 -10.59
N GLY A 46 8.61 -12.51 -9.57
CA GLY A 46 8.46 -13.03 -8.20
C GLY A 46 9.73 -12.87 -7.36
N GLY A 47 9.59 -13.10 -6.05
CA GLY A 47 10.65 -12.90 -5.08
C GLY A 47 10.19 -12.08 -3.87
N GLY A 48 11.15 -11.53 -3.14
CA GLY A 48 10.89 -10.67 -1.99
C GLY A 48 10.30 -9.32 -2.40
N ALA A 49 9.42 -8.78 -1.57
CA ALA A 49 8.91 -7.42 -1.70
C ALA A 49 9.58 -6.49 -0.69
N GLU A 50 9.86 -5.26 -1.08
CA GLU A 50 10.46 -4.22 -0.25
C GLU A 50 9.45 -3.11 0.05
N ARG A 51 9.39 -2.67 1.30
CA ARG A 51 8.55 -1.55 1.72
C ARG A 51 9.27 -0.24 1.44
N ILE A 52 8.65 0.65 0.67
CA ILE A 52 9.25 1.93 0.25
C ILE A 52 8.63 3.16 0.92
N THR A 53 7.57 2.99 1.72
CA THR A 53 7.03 4.05 2.58
C THR A 53 6.97 3.58 4.01
N ALA A 54 7.45 4.39 4.96
CA ALA A 54 7.31 4.11 6.39
C ALA A 54 6.62 5.26 7.12
N HIS A 55 5.28 5.27 7.12
CA HIS A 55 4.50 6.26 7.87
C HIS A 55 3.19 5.66 8.40
N ARG A 56 2.64 6.23 9.48
CA ARG A 56 1.36 5.75 10.08
C ARG A 56 0.15 6.08 9.21
N ALA A 57 0.24 7.14 8.41
CA ALA A 57 -0.81 7.55 7.50
C ALA A 57 -0.84 6.65 6.27
N GLY A 58 -2.05 6.37 5.77
CA GLY A 58 -2.24 5.58 4.56
C GLY A 58 -1.77 6.31 3.30
N ASN A 59 -1.40 5.51 2.31
CA ASN A 59 -1.09 5.95 0.95
C ASN A 59 -2.18 5.45 -0.01
N SER A 60 -2.18 5.91 -1.27
CA SER A 60 -3.04 5.37 -2.31
C SER A 60 -2.56 5.71 -3.72
N ALA A 61 -3.06 4.94 -4.70
CA ALA A 61 -2.93 5.19 -6.14
C ALA A 61 -1.50 5.47 -6.65
N PRO A 62 -0.53 4.57 -6.40
CA PRO A 62 0.83 4.75 -6.87
C PRO A 62 0.91 4.67 -8.41
N ARG A 63 1.74 5.53 -9.00
CA ARG A 63 2.03 5.59 -10.43
C ARG A 63 3.52 5.86 -10.66
N TRP A 64 4.15 5.08 -11.53
CA TRP A 64 5.53 5.32 -11.95
C TRP A 64 5.63 6.55 -12.83
N SER A 65 6.74 7.28 -12.72
CA SER A 65 7.15 8.22 -13.77
C SER A 65 7.49 7.46 -15.06
N PRO A 66 7.37 8.11 -16.24
CA PRO A 66 7.68 7.47 -17.52
C PRO A 66 9.12 6.95 -17.64
N ASP A 67 10.06 7.59 -16.95
CA ASP A 67 11.47 7.22 -16.91
C ASP A 67 11.79 6.14 -15.85
N GLY A 68 10.83 5.78 -15.00
CA GLY A 68 10.99 4.74 -13.98
C GLY A 68 11.70 5.20 -12.70
N HIS A 69 12.13 6.46 -12.59
CA HIS A 69 12.95 6.94 -11.48
C HIS A 69 12.15 7.51 -10.29
N GLN A 70 10.83 7.66 -10.42
CA GLN A 70 9.97 8.26 -9.39
C GLN A 70 8.63 7.52 -9.25
N LEU A 71 8.00 7.68 -8.09
CA LEU A 71 6.63 7.22 -7.83
C LEU A 71 5.75 8.37 -7.35
N ALA A 72 4.69 8.67 -8.07
CA ALA A 72 3.63 9.56 -7.61
C ALA A 72 2.57 8.78 -6.82
N PHE A 73 2.16 9.26 -5.64
CA PHE A 73 1.08 8.67 -4.84
C PHE A 73 0.42 9.71 -3.93
N SER A 74 -0.81 9.45 -3.49
CA SER A 74 -1.48 10.29 -2.49
C SER A 74 -1.16 9.81 -1.08
N SER A 75 -0.93 10.74 -0.14
CA SER A 75 -0.67 10.41 1.27
C SER A 75 -1.32 11.42 2.22
N TRP A 76 -1.81 10.93 3.36
CA TRP A 76 -2.37 11.75 4.45
C TRP A 76 -1.33 12.15 5.50
N ARG A 77 -0.03 12.01 5.20
CA ARG A 77 1.02 12.15 6.22
C ARG A 77 1.16 13.55 6.81
N ALA A 78 0.72 14.59 6.10
CA ALA A 78 0.81 15.99 6.53
C ALA A 78 -0.58 16.63 6.79
N GLY A 79 -1.65 15.85 6.90
CA GLY A 79 -3.02 16.34 7.08
C GLY A 79 -3.95 15.87 5.96
N PRO A 80 -4.71 16.79 5.30
CA PRO A 80 -5.43 16.45 4.07
C PRO A 80 -4.53 15.74 3.05
N PRO A 81 -5.10 14.89 2.18
CA PRO A 81 -4.32 14.13 1.22
C PRO A 81 -3.61 15.05 0.24
N ASP A 82 -2.31 14.83 0.07
CA ASP A 82 -1.47 15.51 -0.91
C ASP A 82 -0.73 14.50 -1.79
N VAL A 83 -0.21 14.95 -2.92
CA VAL A 83 0.56 14.13 -3.86
C VAL A 83 2.04 14.20 -3.53
N TYR A 84 2.65 13.03 -3.33
CA TYR A 84 4.08 12.88 -3.08
C TYR A 84 4.74 12.24 -4.30
N VAL A 85 5.93 12.72 -4.66
CA VAL A 85 6.72 12.23 -5.80
C VAL A 85 8.18 12.01 -5.40
N PRO A 86 8.50 11.05 -4.50
CA PRO A 86 9.88 10.71 -4.21
C PRO A 86 10.58 10.06 -5.40
N SER A 87 11.89 10.28 -5.47
CA SER A 87 12.79 9.47 -6.29
C SER A 87 12.92 8.06 -5.69
N LEU A 88 13.14 7.08 -6.55
CA LEU A 88 13.46 5.70 -6.17
C LEU A 88 14.95 5.40 -6.20
N ASP A 89 15.76 6.31 -6.72
CA ASP A 89 17.21 6.15 -6.83
C ASP A 89 17.93 6.42 -5.50
N GLY A 90 17.21 6.87 -4.46
CA GLY A 90 17.77 7.12 -3.13
C GLY A 90 16.70 7.36 -2.05
N GLY A 91 16.92 6.76 -0.87
CA GLY A 91 16.09 6.93 0.34
C GLY A 91 16.58 8.04 1.27
#